data_AF-A0A0B4G8Z1-F1
#
_entry.id   AF-A0A0B4G8Z1-F1
#
_cell.length_a   1.000
_cell.length_b   1.000
_cell.length_c   1.000
_cell.angle_alpha   90.00
_cell.angle_beta   90.00
_cell.angle_gamma   90.00
#
_symmetry.space_group_name_H-M   'P 1'
#
loop_
_entity.id
_entity.type
_entity.pdbx_description
1 polymer ?
#
loop_
_entity_poly.entity_id
_entity_poly.type
_entity_poly.pdbx_seq_one_letter_code
_entity_poly.pdbx_strand_id
1 'polypeptide(L)'
;MSQTAAVEQQSQRVDETPISPIRPDAARKNSLENHLMHRPNRADLVEKLTDNYHWAENILPASSAAPGLLAHQKELERSMLEDKLNDKISHRPSPEALVKGGVLHEDPRTADQQYEEAIEDEYAKREGGA
;
A
#
# COMPACT_ATOMS: atom_id res chain seq x y z
N MET A 1 44.62 -17.82 -18.01
CA MET A 1 44.51 -16.89 -16.87
C MET A 1 43.56 -15.78 -17.30
N SER A 2 42.30 -15.91 -16.89
CA SER A 2 41.19 -15.01 -17.24
C SER A 2 40.70 -14.33 -15.96
N GLN A 3 40.69 -12.99 -15.97
CA GLN A 3 40.12 -12.02 -15.01
C GLN A 3 40.98 -10.75 -15.18
N THR A 4 40.50 -9.52 -15.38
CA THR A 4 39.35 -8.78 -14.86
C THR A 4 39.21 -7.50 -15.71
N ALA A 5 38.00 -7.11 -16.13
CA ALA A 5 37.62 -5.70 -16.35
C ALA A 5 36.12 -5.62 -16.67
N ALA A 6 35.30 -5.90 -15.66
CA ALA A 6 33.87 -5.63 -15.67
C ALA A 6 33.54 -4.74 -14.47
N VAL A 7 33.93 -3.46 -14.53
CA VAL A 7 33.45 -2.40 -13.64
C VAL A 7 33.53 -1.08 -14.42
N GLU A 8 32.56 -0.19 -14.22
CA GLU A 8 32.45 1.20 -14.71
C GLU A 8 31.51 1.45 -15.91
N GLN A 9 30.22 1.17 -15.73
CA GLN A 9 29.15 1.89 -16.42
C GLN A 9 28.00 2.23 -15.46
N GLN A 10 28.26 2.97 -14.38
CA GLN A 10 27.21 3.46 -13.46
C GLN A 10 27.43 4.88 -12.91
N SER A 11 28.22 5.72 -13.57
CA SER A 11 28.52 7.09 -13.08
C SER A 11 27.92 8.24 -13.90
N GLN A 12 27.16 7.99 -14.98
CA GLN A 12 26.58 9.08 -15.79
C GLN A 12 25.14 9.45 -15.36
N ARG A 13 24.90 9.80 -14.09
CA ARG A 13 23.54 10.15 -13.62
C ARG A 13 23.39 11.52 -12.96
N VAL A 14 24.47 12.26 -12.68
CA VAL A 14 24.35 13.60 -12.10
C VAL A 14 25.19 14.58 -12.90
N ASP A 15 24.52 15.59 -13.46
CA ASP A 15 25.14 16.73 -14.10
C ASP A 15 25.59 17.72 -13.02
N GLU A 16 26.85 17.60 -12.59
CA GLU A 16 27.51 18.43 -11.57
C GLU A 16 27.88 19.85 -12.09
N THR A 17 27.34 20.25 -13.25
CA THR A 17 27.68 21.56 -13.81
C THR A 17 27.00 22.70 -13.04
N PRO A 18 27.72 23.82 -12.79
CA PRO A 18 27.21 24.92 -11.97
C PRO A 18 26.00 25.63 -12.62
N ILE A 19 25.05 26.07 -11.78
CA ILE A 19 23.76 26.69 -12.15
C ILE A 19 23.91 28.13 -12.72
N SER A 20 25.14 28.60 -12.95
CA SER A 20 25.41 29.98 -13.33
C SER A 20 24.71 30.42 -14.64
N PRO A 21 24.22 31.66 -14.76
CA PRO A 21 23.25 32.07 -15.79
C PRO A 21 23.85 32.23 -17.19
N ILE A 22 25.18 32.15 -17.32
CA ILE A 22 25.91 32.46 -18.55
C ILE A 22 26.69 31.21 -18.95
N ARG A 23 26.05 30.31 -19.70
CA ARG A 23 26.76 29.30 -20.48
C ARG A 23 26.20 29.20 -21.91
N PRO A 24 27.06 29.02 -22.91
CA PRO A 24 26.69 28.74 -24.31
C PRO A 24 26.44 27.24 -24.55
N ASP A 25 26.12 26.46 -23.52
CA ASP A 25 26.09 25.00 -23.62
C ASP A 25 24.72 24.52 -24.12
N ALA A 26 24.65 24.21 -25.41
CA ALA A 26 23.47 23.66 -26.08
C ALA A 26 23.16 22.22 -25.63
N ALA A 27 24.11 21.49 -25.02
CA ALA A 27 23.92 20.09 -24.65
C ALA A 27 22.88 19.91 -23.52
N ARG A 28 22.85 20.81 -22.53
CA ARG A 28 21.83 20.79 -21.46
C ARG A 28 20.43 21.10 -22.02
N LYS A 29 20.34 22.02 -23.00
CA LYS A 29 19.09 22.32 -23.69
C LYS A 29 18.53 21.07 -24.39
N ASN A 30 19.39 20.29 -25.05
CA ASN A 30 18.99 19.05 -25.71
C ASN A 30 18.50 17.97 -24.71
N SER A 31 19.12 17.87 -23.54
CA SER A 31 18.68 16.94 -22.48
C SER A 31 17.32 17.36 -21.89
N LEU A 32 17.16 18.63 -21.51
CA LEU A 32 15.89 19.13 -20.98
C LEU A 32 14.75 18.99 -22.00
N GLU A 33 15.02 19.33 -23.27
CA GLU A 33 14.07 19.18 -24.37
C GLU A 33 13.58 17.73 -24.48
N ASN A 34 14.51 16.76 -24.47
CA ASN A 34 14.17 15.35 -24.52
C ASN A 34 13.29 14.89 -23.33
N HIS A 35 13.54 15.41 -22.12
CA HIS A 35 12.71 15.08 -20.94
C HIS A 35 11.33 15.74 -20.98
N LEU A 36 11.21 16.97 -21.53
CA LEU A 36 9.93 17.64 -21.70
C LEU A 36 9.07 16.96 -22.77
N MET A 37 9.68 16.45 -23.84
CA MET A 37 8.99 15.70 -24.89
C MET A 37 8.36 14.40 -24.38
N HIS A 38 8.96 13.75 -23.38
CA HIS A 38 8.46 12.50 -22.81
C HIS A 38 7.77 12.69 -21.45
N ARG A 39 7.51 13.94 -21.04
CA ARG A 39 6.89 14.23 -19.75
C ARG A 39 5.44 13.73 -19.74
N PRO A 40 5.05 12.83 -18.81
CA PRO A 40 3.65 12.38 -18.70
C PRO A 40 2.73 13.52 -18.27
N ASN A 41 1.45 13.43 -18.65
CA ASN A 41 0.44 14.39 -18.23
C ASN A 41 0.04 14.17 -16.76
N ARG A 42 -0.51 15.20 -16.11
CA ARG A 42 -1.03 15.11 -14.73
C ARG A 42 -2.08 14.00 -14.62
N ALA A 43 -2.97 13.89 -15.60
CA ALA A 43 -4.00 12.84 -15.63
C ALA A 43 -3.34 11.45 -15.56
N ASP A 44 -2.34 11.19 -16.40
CA ASP A 44 -1.60 9.92 -16.41
C ASP A 44 -0.90 9.63 -15.07
N LEU A 45 -0.41 10.66 -14.37
CA LEU A 45 0.21 10.50 -13.04
C LEU A 45 -0.81 10.21 -11.93
N VAL A 46 -2.08 10.59 -12.12
CA VAL A 46 -3.20 10.32 -11.22
C VAL A 46 -3.87 8.98 -11.55
N GLU A 47 -3.97 8.64 -12.84
CA GLU A 47 -4.69 7.47 -13.38
C GLU A 47 -3.87 6.18 -13.34
N LYS A 48 -2.54 6.23 -13.49
CA LYS A 48 -1.65 5.06 -13.30
C LYS A 48 -1.72 4.43 -11.91
N LEU A 49 -2.50 5.04 -11.00
CA LEU A 49 -2.95 4.50 -9.72
C LEU A 49 -3.94 3.32 -9.86
N THR A 50 -4.68 3.24 -10.97
CA THR A 50 -5.88 2.39 -11.10
C THR A 50 -5.59 1.01 -11.72
N ASP A 51 -4.47 0.88 -12.43
CA ASP A 51 -4.10 -0.37 -13.10
C ASP A 51 -3.06 -1.15 -12.28
N ASN A 52 -3.48 -2.35 -11.88
CA ASN A 52 -2.73 -3.34 -11.10
C ASN A 52 -1.26 -3.50 -11.58
N TYR A 53 -0.32 -3.52 -10.61
CA TYR A 53 1.07 -3.99 -10.72
C TYR A 53 2.21 -3.08 -11.23
N HIS A 54 2.10 -1.75 -11.19
CA HIS A 54 3.30 -0.90 -11.30
C HIS A 54 3.61 -0.13 -10.00
N TRP A 55 4.70 -0.54 -9.36
CA TRP A 55 5.39 0.08 -8.21
C TRP A 55 5.98 1.47 -8.51
N ALA A 56 5.58 2.12 -9.61
CA ALA A 56 5.84 3.54 -9.83
C ALA A 56 4.88 4.34 -8.94
N GLU A 57 5.23 4.29 -7.66
CA GLU A 57 4.69 4.90 -6.46
C GLU A 57 3.71 6.05 -6.70
N ASN A 58 2.62 6.11 -5.93
CA ASN A 58 1.70 7.25 -5.73
C ASN A 58 2.30 8.67 -5.97
N ILE A 59 2.59 9.05 -7.22
CA ILE A 59 3.39 10.26 -7.53
C ILE A 59 2.57 11.52 -7.25
N LEU A 60 1.28 11.50 -7.57
CA LEU A 60 0.39 12.62 -7.31
C LEU A 60 -0.97 12.15 -6.78
N PRO A 61 -1.47 12.70 -5.66
CA PRO A 61 -2.82 12.40 -5.21
C PRO A 61 -3.86 12.98 -6.17
N ALA A 62 -4.98 12.27 -6.32
CA ALA A 62 -6.11 12.71 -7.14
C ALA A 62 -6.85 13.96 -6.60
N SER A 63 -6.44 14.48 -5.44
CA SER A 63 -7.07 15.63 -4.79
C SER A 63 -6.91 16.93 -5.59
N SER A 64 -7.93 17.79 -5.51
CA SER A 64 -7.92 19.15 -6.04
C SER A 64 -7.45 20.19 -4.99
N ALA A 65 -7.09 19.76 -3.78
CA ALA A 65 -6.62 20.65 -2.74
C ALA A 65 -5.25 21.26 -3.08
N ALA A 66 -4.97 22.41 -2.48
CA ALA A 66 -3.69 23.09 -2.64
C ALA A 66 -2.52 22.20 -2.17
N PRO A 67 -1.34 22.26 -2.81
CA PRO A 67 -0.22 21.38 -2.50
C PRO A 67 0.20 21.39 -1.02
N GLY A 68 0.15 22.55 -0.35
CA GLY A 68 0.48 22.67 1.07
C GLY A 68 -0.53 22.02 2.02
N LEU A 69 -1.75 21.73 1.56
CA LEU A 69 -2.81 21.12 2.37
C LEU A 69 -2.94 19.62 2.16
N LEU A 70 -2.31 19.05 1.12
CA LEU A 70 -2.41 17.63 0.79
C LEU A 70 -2.00 16.71 1.94
N ALA A 71 -0.94 17.08 2.67
CA ALA A 71 -0.48 16.32 3.82
C ALA A 71 -1.52 16.28 4.94
N HIS A 72 -2.11 17.43 5.29
CA HIS A 72 -3.15 17.52 6.31
C HIS A 72 -4.46 16.85 5.88
N GLN A 73 -4.83 16.95 4.60
CA GLN A 73 -5.98 16.24 4.05
C GLN A 73 -5.80 14.72 4.21
N LYS A 74 -4.63 14.18 3.83
CA LYS A 74 -4.35 12.74 3.95
C LYS A 74 -4.38 12.27 5.40
N GLU A 75 -3.84 13.06 6.32
CA GLU A 75 -3.87 12.74 7.75
C GLU A 75 -5.30 12.70 8.29
N LEU A 76 -6.13 13.69 7.90
CA LEU A 76 -7.54 13.72 8.27
C LEU A 76 -8.30 12.52 7.69
N GLU A 77 -8.11 12.21 6.40
CA GLU A 77 -8.75 11.06 5.74
C GLU A 77 -8.39 9.74 6.44
N ARG A 78 -7.13 9.58 6.85
CA ARG A 78 -6.68 8.42 7.61
C ARG A 78 -7.39 8.33 8.97
N SER A 79 -7.38 9.41 9.75
CA SER A 79 -8.02 9.45 11.08
C SER A 79 -9.53 9.17 10.97
N MET A 80 -10.20 9.77 9.99
CA MET A 80 -11.62 9.49 9.73
C MET A 80 -11.88 8.02 9.37
N LEU A 81 -10.96 7.39 8.62
CA LEU A 81 -11.08 5.98 8.28
C LEU A 81 -10.84 5.09 9.49
N GLU A 82 -9.85 5.43 10.31
CA GLU A 82 -9.54 4.75 11.56
C GLU A 82 -10.73 4.76 12.52
N ASP A 83 -11.36 5.92 12.74
CA ASP A 83 -12.54 6.06 13.58
C ASP A 83 -13.72 5.22 13.05
N LYS A 84 -13.99 5.31 11.74
CA LYS A 84 -15.04 4.51 11.08
C LYS A 84 -14.77 3.02 11.17
N LEU A 85 -13.52 2.60 11.05
CA LEU A 85 -13.13 1.20 11.17
C LEU A 85 -13.29 0.72 12.60
N ASN A 86 -12.85 1.51 13.57
CA ASN A 86 -12.95 1.19 14.99
C ASN A 86 -14.42 0.99 15.41
N ASP A 87 -15.33 1.89 15.01
CA ASP A 87 -16.76 1.77 15.27
C ASP A 87 -17.39 0.50 14.65
N LYS A 88 -16.96 0.13 13.44
CA LYS A 88 -17.42 -1.10 12.78
C LYS A 88 -16.87 -2.36 13.46
N ILE A 89 -15.65 -2.30 13.96
CA ILE A 89 -15.02 -3.43 14.67
C ILE A 89 -15.66 -3.61 16.05
N SER A 90 -15.97 -2.53 16.77
CA SER A 90 -16.61 -2.62 18.10
C SER A 90 -18.00 -3.24 18.01
N HIS A 91 -18.73 -3.00 16.91
CA HIS A 91 -20.05 -3.59 16.65
C HIS A 91 -19.99 -4.85 15.78
N ARG A 92 -18.84 -5.53 15.71
CA ARG A 92 -18.69 -6.74 14.91
C ARG A 92 -19.65 -7.83 15.43
N PRO A 93 -20.58 -8.34 14.59
CA PRO A 93 -21.52 -9.38 15.02
C PRO A 93 -20.79 -10.70 15.31
N SER A 94 -21.32 -11.46 16.26
CA SER A 94 -20.81 -12.80 16.56
C SER A 94 -21.10 -13.77 15.41
N PRO A 95 -20.31 -14.86 15.28
CA PRO A 95 -20.58 -15.89 14.27
C PRO A 95 -22.01 -16.45 14.34
N GLU A 96 -22.53 -16.68 15.54
CA GLU A 96 -23.91 -17.15 15.76
C GLU A 96 -24.97 -16.19 15.22
N ALA A 97 -24.77 -14.88 15.43
CA ALA A 97 -25.67 -13.86 14.89
C ALA A 97 -25.65 -13.84 13.35
N LEU A 98 -24.50 -14.13 12.74
CA LEU A 98 -24.36 -14.27 11.28
C LEU A 98 -25.02 -15.54 10.75
N VAL A 99 -24.97 -16.65 11.50
CA VAL A 99 -25.67 -17.90 11.16
C VAL A 99 -27.18 -17.71 11.21
N LYS A 100 -27.70 -17.09 12.28
CA LYS A 100 -29.12 -16.74 12.41
C LYS A 100 -29.58 -15.79 11.29
N GLY A 101 -28.70 -14.89 10.85
CA GLY A 101 -28.95 -13.98 9.75
C GLY A 101 -28.87 -14.60 8.35
N GLY A 102 -28.52 -15.89 8.23
CA GLY A 102 -28.34 -16.58 6.94
C GLY A 102 -27.14 -16.11 6.13
N VAL A 103 -26.24 -15.32 6.74
CA VAL A 103 -24.99 -14.83 6.12
C VAL A 103 -23.89 -15.89 6.21
N LEU A 104 -23.84 -16.62 7.32
CA LEU A 104 -22.89 -17.69 7.58
C LEU A 104 -23.65 -19.04 7.63
N HIS A 105 -23.14 -20.08 6.97
CA HIS A 105 -23.84 -21.37 6.93
C HIS A 105 -23.48 -22.26 8.14
N GLU A 106 -22.21 -22.28 8.55
CA GLU A 106 -21.70 -23.03 9.72
C GLU A 106 -20.65 -22.16 10.45
N ASP A 107 -20.46 -22.36 11.76
CA ASP A 107 -19.40 -21.66 12.51
C ASP A 107 -18.03 -22.11 11.97
N PRO A 108 -17.19 -21.20 11.42
CA PRO A 108 -15.91 -21.54 10.80
C PRO A 108 -14.81 -21.92 11.80
N ARG A 109 -15.10 -21.96 13.11
CA ARG A 109 -14.25 -22.71 14.05
C ARG A 109 -14.11 -24.12 13.48
N THR A 110 -12.89 -24.49 13.11
CA THR A 110 -12.58 -25.75 12.43
C THR A 110 -13.30 -26.88 13.17
N ALA A 111 -13.97 -27.80 12.45
CA ALA A 111 -14.63 -28.94 13.07
C ALA A 111 -13.72 -29.65 14.09
N ASP A 112 -12.41 -29.63 13.84
CA ASP A 112 -11.34 -30.10 14.73
C ASP A 112 -11.34 -29.43 16.12
N GLN A 113 -11.53 -28.11 16.22
CA GLN A 113 -11.59 -27.39 17.50
C GLN A 113 -12.85 -27.72 18.29
N GLN A 114 -13.98 -27.92 17.61
CA GLN A 114 -15.22 -28.38 18.24
C GLN A 114 -15.09 -29.82 18.76
N TYR A 115 -14.36 -30.66 18.03
CA TYR A 115 -14.04 -32.04 18.46
C TYR A 115 -13.09 -32.06 19.65
N GLU A 116 -12.03 -31.24 19.65
CA GLU A 116 -11.08 -31.13 20.77
C GLU A 116 -11.76 -30.66 22.05
N GLU A 117 -12.56 -29.59 22.00
CA GLU A 117 -13.30 -29.06 23.16
C GLU A 117 -14.31 -30.10 23.70
N ALA A 118 -15.00 -30.83 22.82
CA ALA A 118 -15.92 -31.89 23.22
C ALA A 118 -15.22 -33.09 23.89
N ILE A 119 -14.00 -33.45 23.46
CA ILE A 119 -13.19 -34.51 24.09
C ILE A 119 -12.71 -34.07 25.47
N GLU A 120 -12.24 -32.83 25.61
CA GLU A 120 -11.78 -32.28 26.88
C GLU A 120 -12.92 -32.18 27.91
N ASP A 121 -14.12 -31.76 27.50
CA ASP A 121 -15.30 -31.70 28.37
C ASP A 121 -15.74 -33.09 28.87
N GLU A 122 -15.69 -34.13 28.03
CA GLU A 122 -15.95 -35.52 28.42
C GLU A 122 -14.95 -36.00 29.49
N TYR A 123 -13.67 -35.66 29.30
CA TYR A 123 -12.61 -35.96 30.28
C TYR A 123 -12.82 -35.21 31.59
N ALA A 124 -13.14 -33.92 31.55
CA ALA A 124 -13.43 -33.13 32.74
C ALA A 124 -14.67 -33.66 33.49
N LYS A 125 -15.69 -34.14 32.78
CA LYS A 125 -16.89 -34.77 33.37
C LYS A 125 -16.58 -36.08 34.10
N ARG A 126 -15.60 -36.85 33.61
CA ARG A 126 -15.14 -38.11 34.24
C ARG A 126 -14.21 -37.90 35.42
N GLU A 127 -13.31 -36.91 35.35
CA GLU A 127 -12.25 -36.69 36.34
C GLU A 127 -12.67 -35.70 37.46
N GLY A 128 -13.75 -34.93 37.28
CA GLY A 128 -14.24 -33.92 38.23
C GLY A 128 -15.30 -34.39 39.24
N GLY A 129 -15.48 -35.70 39.44
CA GLY A 129 -16.41 -36.27 40.42
C GLY A 129 -15.73 -36.57 41.76
N ALA A 130 -15.60 -35.56 42.63
CA ALA A 130 -15.36 -35.72 44.06
C ALA A 130 -16.42 -34.93 44.85
#